data_AF-A0A9W4N9S9-F1
#
_entry.id   AF-A0A9W4N9S9-F1
#
_cell.length_a   1.000
_cell.length_b   1.000
_cell.length_c   1.000
_cell.angle_alpha   90.00
_cell.angle_beta   90.00
_cell.angle_gamma   90.00
#
_symmetry.space_group_name_H-M   'P 1'
#
loop_
_entity.id
_entity.type
_entity.pdbx_description
1 polymer ?
#
loop_
_entity_poly.entity_id
_entity_poly.type
_entity_poly.pdbx_seq_one_letter_code
_entity_poly.pdbx_strand_id
1 'polypeptide(L)'
;PILCYLHLIRETFIHLMGANSDLLSLVDGVTVRLLRSRAPKVSDTDFKFLERRMNLENVEVSEADTKDEILFRDIEDPDLRHSIWNRLKSISYPIPTLESFFKDRLWLEVGQNVMQQLIAPDLNPSQRSTIDESLGELYNTSVPMSIPFRQHHIRSQLFELWRFSLQYGFEMTGPAYHRRLPRTGRRSQHRRMPGLTRGLNVPDQSILWQYFFWLAKEQNFDISVAEGFQIGPAQLPSIMACDYPEDGEEDVTMGRRHGKPYTDSADADCFALSQDALSEPWVAKQSTANSVTAGFVRRSVFEAFFSYLKAGSLEWPVADSPSPGIGNTTEMNLPGESMIGEPPIPVLSERNIRPAAFAPTASSAPFVEQCETPTAMQSGDSRPSFIVMKFYFLDQSVEERSLTYLEPFVMNRFFERLSTKFIISNPGRNNRTLPGSSCCAHYDSNNFSPLHATWRFYILTGSEEPGNKSRKRRREGGSDELIEAKSWLENELGELAKQ
;
A
#
# COMPACT_ATOMS: atom_id res chain seq x y z
N PRO A 1 -0.11 0.78 -5.10
CA PRO A 1 -0.71 1.33 -3.84
C PRO A 1 -0.64 0.43 -2.59
N ILE A 2 -1.23 -0.78 -2.60
CA ILE A 2 -1.33 -1.63 -1.39
C ILE A 2 0.05 -1.96 -0.78
N LEU A 3 0.98 -2.42 -1.60
CA LEU A 3 2.34 -2.75 -1.15
C LEU A 3 3.07 -1.54 -0.57
N CYS A 4 2.83 -0.34 -1.12
CA CYS A 4 3.41 0.90 -0.63
C CYS A 4 2.97 1.21 0.81
N TYR A 5 1.67 1.08 1.11
CA TYR A 5 1.15 1.29 2.46
C TYR A 5 1.70 0.23 3.44
N LEU A 6 1.69 -1.05 3.04
CA LEU A 6 2.24 -2.12 3.89
C LEU A 6 3.73 -1.94 4.17
N HIS A 7 4.49 -1.47 3.18
CA HIS A 7 5.88 -1.10 3.34
C HIS A 7 6.03 0.05 4.34
N LEU A 8 5.20 1.09 4.27
CA LEU A 8 5.23 2.18 5.26
C LEU A 8 4.98 1.69 6.69
N ILE A 9 4.04 0.76 6.90
CA ILE A 9 3.82 0.14 8.21
C ILE A 9 5.12 -0.51 8.68
N ARG A 10 5.69 -1.39 7.86
CA ARG A 10 6.93 -2.10 8.19
C ARG A 10 8.07 -1.14 8.52
N GLU A 11 8.35 -0.17 7.66
CA GLU A 11 9.44 0.78 7.84
C GLU A 11 9.25 1.66 9.07
N THR A 12 8.01 2.03 9.41
CA THR A 12 7.74 2.81 10.62
C THR A 12 8.20 2.06 11.88
N PHE A 13 7.88 0.77 11.98
CA PHE A 13 8.28 -0.03 13.14
C PHE A 13 9.77 -0.39 13.13
N ILE A 14 10.36 -0.66 11.95
CA ILE A 14 11.82 -0.85 11.80
C ILE A 14 12.57 0.41 12.23
N HIS A 15 12.11 1.59 11.79
CA HIS A 15 12.68 2.86 12.18
C HIS A 15 12.59 3.06 13.70
N LEU A 16 11.42 2.84 14.31
CA LEU A 16 11.27 2.92 15.77
C LEU A 16 12.29 2.05 16.51
N MET A 17 12.54 0.84 16.02
CA MET A 17 13.52 -0.10 16.59
C MET A 17 14.98 0.17 16.18
N GLY A 18 15.26 1.26 15.46
CA GLY A 18 16.63 1.63 15.07
C GLY A 18 17.25 0.65 14.08
N ALA A 19 16.45 0.10 13.16
CA ALA A 19 16.83 -0.94 12.22
C ALA A 19 17.20 -2.30 12.83
N ASN A 20 17.01 -2.48 14.15
CA ASN A 20 17.18 -3.78 14.79
C ASN A 20 15.90 -4.62 14.64
N SER A 21 15.92 -5.59 13.73
CA SER A 21 14.78 -6.46 13.45
C SER A 21 14.39 -7.36 14.62
N ASP A 22 15.32 -7.67 15.51
CA ASP A 22 15.07 -8.60 16.62
C ASP A 22 14.13 -7.97 17.66
N LEU A 23 14.24 -6.66 17.85
CA LEU A 23 13.36 -5.89 18.74
C LEU A 23 11.91 -5.83 18.25
N LEU A 24 11.66 -6.05 16.96
CA LEU A 24 10.28 -6.09 16.44
C LEU A 24 9.46 -7.22 17.09
N SER A 25 10.12 -8.31 17.49
CA SER A 25 9.44 -9.43 18.18
C SER A 25 8.96 -9.06 19.59
N LEU A 26 9.51 -7.98 20.18
CA LEU A 26 9.15 -7.44 21.49
C LEU A 26 8.05 -6.37 21.42
N VAL A 27 7.58 -6.02 20.22
CA VAL A 27 6.49 -5.05 20.03
C VAL A 27 5.16 -5.77 20.21
N ASP A 28 4.55 -5.57 21.37
CA ASP A 28 3.26 -6.17 21.70
C ASP A 28 2.05 -5.47 21.04
N GLY A 29 0.91 -6.17 21.00
CA GLY A 29 -0.32 -5.64 20.42
C GLY A 29 -0.87 -4.41 21.17
N VAL A 30 -0.53 -4.26 22.45
CA VAL A 30 -0.90 -3.10 23.27
C VAL A 30 -0.17 -1.85 22.77
N THR A 31 1.14 -1.94 22.57
CA THR A 31 1.98 -0.88 22.01
C THR A 31 1.46 -0.47 20.64
N VAL A 32 1.20 -1.43 19.75
CA VAL A 32 0.62 -1.14 18.43
C VAL A 32 -0.71 -0.39 18.54
N ARG A 33 -1.59 -0.80 19.45
CA ARG A 33 -2.88 -0.13 19.72
C ARG A 33 -2.70 1.29 20.27
N LEU A 34 -1.71 1.50 21.15
CA LEU A 34 -1.38 2.80 21.73
C LEU A 34 -0.66 3.73 20.75
N LEU A 35 -0.01 3.21 19.71
CA LEU A 35 0.62 4.05 18.67
C LEU A 35 -0.32 4.38 17.52
N ARG A 36 -1.25 3.47 17.19
CA ARG A 36 -2.15 3.55 16.03
C ARG A 36 -2.74 4.95 15.81
N SER A 37 -2.47 5.53 14.63
CA SER A 37 -2.98 6.82 14.15
C SER A 37 -2.57 8.05 14.97
N ARG A 38 -1.56 7.95 15.85
CA ARG A 38 -0.98 9.10 16.56
C ARG A 38 0.14 9.73 15.74
N ALA A 39 0.34 11.03 15.87
CA ALA A 39 1.37 11.80 15.17
C ALA A 39 2.12 12.70 16.17
N PRO A 40 3.05 12.16 16.98
CA PRO A 40 3.67 12.87 18.10
C PRO A 40 4.50 14.09 17.72
N LYS A 41 5.02 14.19 16.48
CA LYS A 41 5.71 15.41 16.02
C LYS A 41 4.74 16.55 15.68
N VAL A 42 3.47 16.23 15.44
CA VAL A 42 2.45 17.16 14.93
C VAL A 42 1.43 17.53 16.00
N SER A 43 1.07 16.62 16.90
CA SER A 43 0.09 16.86 17.97
C SER A 43 0.72 16.84 19.35
N ASP A 44 0.59 17.94 20.08
CA ASP A 44 0.97 18.03 21.50
C ASP A 44 0.16 17.06 22.36
N THR A 45 -1.10 16.82 21.99
CA THR A 45 -1.97 15.88 22.69
C THR A 45 -1.46 14.46 22.56
N ASP A 46 -1.06 14.05 21.35
CA ASP A 46 -0.46 12.74 21.09
C ASP A 46 0.90 12.61 21.77
N PHE A 47 1.74 13.64 21.67
CA PHE A 47 3.04 13.68 22.32
C PHE A 47 2.91 13.42 23.82
N LYS A 48 2.12 14.24 24.53
CA LYS A 48 1.88 14.11 25.98
C LYS A 48 1.18 12.81 26.36
N PHE A 49 0.33 12.26 25.47
CA PHE A 49 -0.31 10.96 25.70
C PHE A 49 0.72 9.83 25.68
N LEU A 50 1.65 9.85 24.73
CA LEU A 50 2.68 8.83 24.55
C LEU A 50 3.79 8.97 25.58
N GLU A 51 4.21 10.19 25.91
CA GLU A 51 5.23 10.47 26.92
C GLU A 51 4.85 9.88 28.29
N ARG A 52 3.60 10.08 28.72
CA ARG A 52 3.07 9.51 29.96
C ARG A 52 3.09 7.98 29.99
N ARG A 53 3.05 7.33 28.83
CA ARG A 53 3.04 5.87 28.68
C ARG A 53 4.40 5.27 28.36
N MET A 54 5.39 6.12 28.12
CA MET A 54 6.78 5.70 27.90
C MET A 54 7.50 5.42 29.23
N ASN A 55 7.14 6.13 30.30
CA ASN A 55 7.83 6.03 31.59
C ASN A 55 7.15 5.00 32.50
N LEU A 56 7.89 3.96 32.89
CA LEU A 56 7.44 2.93 33.83
C LEU A 56 7.12 3.50 35.23
N GLU A 57 7.78 4.61 35.61
CA GLU A 57 7.72 5.20 36.95
C GLU A 57 6.56 6.21 37.13
N ASN A 58 6.00 6.75 36.03
CA ASN A 58 4.98 7.81 36.07
C ASN A 58 3.54 7.27 36.07
N VAL A 59 3.35 5.95 36.07
CA VAL A 59 2.01 5.34 36.15
C VAL A 59 1.62 5.28 37.62
N GLU A 60 0.94 6.32 38.11
CA GLU A 60 0.39 6.32 39.47
C GLU A 60 -0.54 5.12 39.67
N VAL A 61 -0.24 4.39 40.74
CA VAL A 61 -0.75 3.06 41.08
C VAL A 61 -2.25 3.13 41.35
N SER A 62 -3.06 2.66 40.40
CA SER A 62 -4.33 2.01 40.68
C SER A 62 -4.26 0.59 40.12
N GLU A 63 -4.00 -0.34 41.04
CA GLU A 63 -3.67 -1.74 40.81
C GLU A 63 -4.84 -2.49 40.18
N ALA A 64 -4.72 -2.79 38.88
CA ALA A 64 -5.14 -4.03 38.18
C ALA A 64 -5.25 -3.78 36.67
N ASP A 65 -5.68 -2.58 36.25
CA ASP A 65 -6.02 -2.25 34.85
C ASP A 65 -4.91 -1.47 34.10
N THR A 66 -3.88 -0.99 34.78
CA THR A 66 -2.88 -0.04 34.23
C THR A 66 -1.61 -0.68 33.63
N LYS A 67 -1.32 -1.95 33.91
CA LYS A 67 -0.15 -2.64 33.32
C LYS A 67 -0.27 -2.84 31.80
N ASP A 68 -1.47 -2.70 31.26
CA ASP A 68 -1.79 -2.84 29.83
C ASP A 68 -1.79 -1.49 29.08
N GLU A 69 -1.21 -0.45 29.67
CA GLU A 69 -1.12 0.90 29.07
C GLU A 69 0.31 1.42 28.87
N ILE A 70 1.34 0.63 29.17
CA ILE A 70 2.75 1.03 29.02
C ILE A 70 3.23 0.67 27.60
N LEU A 71 3.96 1.59 26.97
CA LEU A 71 4.59 1.38 25.67
C LEU A 71 5.85 0.51 25.81
N PHE A 72 6.04 -0.42 24.86
CA PHE A 72 7.23 -1.26 24.75
C PHE A 72 7.53 -2.02 26.05
N ARG A 73 6.52 -2.64 26.65
CA ARG A 73 6.61 -3.26 27.98
C ARG A 73 7.76 -4.27 28.11
N ASP A 74 7.99 -5.05 27.07
CA ASP A 74 9.02 -6.10 27.05
C ASP A 74 10.45 -5.57 26.81
N ILE A 75 10.63 -4.25 26.74
CA ILE A 75 11.92 -3.58 26.58
C ILE A 75 12.28 -2.86 27.89
N GLU A 76 13.15 -3.48 28.70
CA GLU A 76 13.54 -2.97 30.03
C GLU A 76 14.73 -2.01 29.99
N ASP A 77 15.60 -2.10 28.98
CA ASP A 77 16.82 -1.29 28.85
C ASP A 77 16.47 0.21 28.73
N PRO A 78 16.86 1.06 29.71
CA PRO A 78 16.51 2.48 29.74
C PRO A 78 17.11 3.27 28.57
N ASP A 79 18.32 2.93 28.12
CA ASP A 79 18.98 3.63 27.01
C ASP A 79 18.27 3.30 25.69
N LEU A 80 17.90 2.03 25.51
CA LEU A 80 17.13 1.58 24.36
C LEU A 80 15.74 2.23 24.35
N ARG A 81 15.05 2.29 25.49
CA ARG A 81 13.77 3.01 25.63
C ARG A 81 13.93 4.48 25.27
N HIS A 82 14.95 5.16 25.77
CA HIS A 82 15.22 6.57 25.43
C HIS A 82 15.46 6.76 23.92
N SER A 83 16.21 5.84 23.31
CA SER A 83 16.47 5.82 21.87
C SER A 83 15.18 5.63 21.05
N ILE A 84 14.31 4.71 21.46
CA ILE A 84 12.99 4.50 20.85
C ILE A 84 12.11 5.75 21.00
N TRP A 85 12.10 6.37 22.18
CA TRP A 85 11.34 7.60 22.43
C TRP A 85 11.80 8.74 21.50
N ASN A 86 13.11 8.91 21.32
CA ASN A 86 13.67 9.94 20.46
C ASN A 86 13.28 9.75 18.98
N ARG A 87 13.13 8.52 18.52
CA ARG A 87 12.63 8.23 17.17
C ARG A 87 11.12 8.37 17.08
N LEU A 88 10.39 7.92 18.11
CA LEU A 88 8.94 8.04 18.16
C LEU A 88 8.49 9.50 18.06
N LYS A 89 9.10 10.42 18.82
CA LYS A 89 8.76 11.85 18.76
C LYS A 89 9.09 12.52 17.42
N SER A 90 9.92 11.91 16.58
CA SER A 90 10.24 12.46 15.25
C SER A 90 9.23 12.09 14.16
N ILE A 91 8.29 11.19 14.43
CA ILE A 91 7.30 10.75 13.43
C ILE A 91 6.28 11.87 13.16
N SER A 92 6.28 12.36 11.91
CA SER A 92 5.44 13.47 11.42
C SER A 92 4.18 13.04 10.65
N TYR A 93 3.77 11.79 10.78
CA TYR A 93 2.57 11.25 10.13
C TYR A 93 1.79 10.37 11.12
N PRO A 94 0.49 10.13 10.92
CA PRO A 94 -0.27 9.19 11.74
C PRO A 94 0.36 7.80 11.65
N ILE A 95 0.83 7.25 12.77
CA ILE A 95 1.52 5.96 12.79
C ILE A 95 0.58 4.87 12.22
N PRO A 96 0.94 4.27 11.06
CA PRO A 96 0.07 3.33 10.39
C PRO A 96 0.19 1.94 11.00
N THR A 97 -0.92 1.21 11.01
CA THR A 97 -0.99 -0.19 11.46
C THR A 97 -1.84 -0.99 10.48
N LEU A 98 -1.86 -2.33 10.62
CA LEU A 98 -2.76 -3.16 9.83
C LEU A 98 -4.23 -2.76 10.01
N GLU A 99 -4.62 -2.34 11.21
CA GLU A 99 -5.99 -1.89 11.45
C GLU A 99 -6.30 -0.57 10.72
N SER A 100 -5.41 0.43 10.75
CA SER A 100 -5.63 1.66 9.99
C SER A 100 -5.66 1.38 8.50
N PHE A 101 -4.76 0.51 8.00
CA PHE A 101 -4.73 0.07 6.61
C PHE A 101 -6.06 -0.54 6.14
N PHE A 102 -6.64 -1.47 6.90
CA PHE A 102 -7.93 -2.07 6.50
C PHE A 102 -9.06 -1.05 6.43
N LYS A 103 -9.03 -0.02 7.27
CA LYS A 103 -9.99 1.08 7.21
C LYS A 103 -9.70 2.00 6.03
N ASP A 104 -8.45 2.43 5.85
CA ASP A 104 -8.01 3.34 4.79
C ASP A 104 -8.20 2.74 3.39
N ARG A 105 -8.08 1.42 3.24
CA ARG A 105 -8.39 0.71 1.99
C ARG A 105 -9.81 1.00 1.49
N LEU A 106 -10.78 1.20 2.39
CA LEU A 106 -12.16 1.52 2.00
C LEU A 106 -12.27 2.86 1.28
N TRP A 107 -11.31 3.77 1.47
CA TRP A 107 -11.22 4.99 0.69
C TRP A 107 -10.54 4.73 -0.67
N LEU A 108 -9.49 3.90 -0.70
CA LEU A 108 -8.84 3.50 -1.96
C LEU A 108 -9.83 2.87 -2.95
N GLU A 109 -10.78 2.07 -2.47
CA GLU A 109 -11.84 1.48 -3.28
C GLU A 109 -12.64 2.53 -4.07
N VAL A 110 -12.89 3.71 -3.49
CA VAL A 110 -13.60 4.81 -4.16
C VAL A 110 -12.78 5.33 -5.34
N GLY A 111 -11.50 5.63 -5.13
CA GLY A 111 -10.61 6.07 -6.21
C GLY A 111 -10.41 5.00 -7.27
N GLN A 112 -10.31 3.72 -6.86
CA GLN A 112 -10.23 2.59 -7.77
C GLN A 112 -11.41 2.56 -8.75
N ASN A 113 -12.64 2.73 -8.27
CA ASN A 113 -13.82 2.71 -9.14
C ASN A 113 -13.81 3.85 -10.16
N VAL A 114 -13.27 5.01 -9.78
CA VAL A 114 -13.11 6.15 -10.68
C VAL A 114 -12.04 5.87 -11.73
N MET A 115 -10.85 5.44 -11.30
CA MET A 115 -9.73 5.11 -12.18
C MET A 115 -10.08 4.00 -13.18
N GLN A 116 -10.88 3.02 -12.76
CA GLN A 116 -11.33 1.93 -13.64
C GLN A 116 -12.17 2.42 -14.82
N GLN A 117 -12.83 3.57 -14.74
CA GLN A 117 -13.58 4.12 -15.89
C GLN A 117 -12.68 4.57 -17.04
N LEU A 118 -11.38 4.74 -16.81
CA LEU A 118 -10.40 5.06 -17.86
C LEU A 118 -9.97 3.83 -18.66
N ILE A 119 -10.23 2.63 -18.14
CA ILE A 119 -9.76 1.37 -18.71
C ILE A 119 -10.96 0.72 -19.42
N ALA A 120 -10.76 0.28 -20.67
CA ALA A 120 -11.78 -0.48 -21.37
C ALA A 120 -12.08 -1.79 -20.60
N PRO A 121 -13.35 -2.23 -20.55
CA PRO A 121 -13.69 -3.49 -19.89
C PRO A 121 -12.87 -4.63 -20.49
N ASP A 122 -12.11 -5.30 -19.63
CA ASP A 122 -11.15 -6.33 -20.03
C ASP A 122 -11.88 -7.51 -20.69
N LEU A 123 -11.58 -7.75 -21.96
CA LEU A 123 -12.11 -8.88 -22.73
C LEU A 123 -11.48 -10.22 -22.29
N ASN A 124 -10.38 -10.18 -21.53
CA ASN A 124 -9.64 -11.37 -21.07
C ASN A 124 -9.36 -11.33 -19.55
N PRO A 125 -10.36 -11.68 -18.70
CA PRO A 125 -10.25 -11.66 -17.23
C PRO A 125 -9.17 -12.59 -16.63
N SER A 126 -8.47 -13.36 -17.46
CA SER A 126 -7.33 -14.21 -17.08
C SER A 126 -6.04 -13.40 -16.84
N GLN A 127 -5.91 -12.22 -17.46
CA GLN A 127 -4.77 -11.31 -17.30
C GLN A 127 -5.06 -10.29 -16.19
N ARG A 128 -4.72 -10.65 -14.95
CA ARG A 128 -4.87 -9.75 -13.80
C ARG A 128 -3.77 -8.70 -13.81
N SER A 129 -3.97 -7.59 -14.51
CA SER A 129 -3.17 -6.38 -14.37
C SER A 129 -3.72 -5.49 -13.25
N THR A 130 -2.85 -4.70 -12.66
CA THR A 130 -3.24 -3.57 -11.79
C THR A 130 -3.69 -2.38 -12.64
N ILE A 131 -4.42 -1.44 -12.03
CA ILE A 131 -4.86 -0.20 -12.69
C ILE A 131 -3.67 0.59 -13.26
N ASP A 132 -2.58 0.68 -12.50
CA ASP A 132 -1.37 1.39 -12.93
C ASP A 132 -0.71 0.73 -14.15
N GLU A 133 -0.67 -0.60 -14.17
CA GLU A 133 -0.13 -1.36 -15.31
C GLU A 133 -1.00 -1.17 -16.54
N SER A 134 -2.32 -1.34 -16.40
CA SER A 134 -3.28 -1.13 -17.50
C SER A 134 -3.22 0.29 -18.06
N LEU A 135 -3.18 1.32 -17.21
CA LEU A 135 -3.04 2.69 -17.69
C LEU A 135 -1.65 2.96 -18.28
N GLY A 136 -0.59 2.35 -17.72
CA GLY A 136 0.77 2.44 -18.27
C GLY A 136 0.90 1.84 -19.68
N GLU A 137 0.11 0.82 -20.01
CA GLU A 137 -0.02 0.25 -21.36
C GLU A 137 -0.70 1.23 -22.33
N LEU A 138 -1.67 2.01 -21.84
CA LEU A 138 -2.37 3.05 -22.62
C LEU A 138 -1.56 4.33 -22.79
N TYR A 139 -0.38 4.45 -22.17
CA TYR A 139 0.44 5.65 -22.29
C TYR A 139 1.11 5.75 -23.67
N ASN A 140 0.64 6.68 -24.48
CA ASN A 140 1.13 6.94 -25.83
C ASN A 140 2.26 7.99 -25.80
N THR A 141 3.30 7.77 -26.59
CA THR A 141 4.33 8.79 -26.84
C THR A 141 4.68 8.81 -28.32
N SER A 142 4.55 9.99 -28.93
CA SER A 142 5.00 10.24 -30.30
C SER A 142 6.53 10.37 -30.40
N VAL A 143 7.21 10.66 -29.28
CA VAL A 143 8.66 10.88 -29.23
C VAL A 143 9.34 9.64 -28.65
N PRO A 144 10.41 9.12 -29.29
CA PRO A 144 11.25 8.09 -28.70
C PRO A 144 11.86 8.59 -27.38
N MET A 145 11.49 7.97 -26.27
CA MET A 145 12.00 8.28 -24.94
C MET A 145 12.73 7.06 -24.37
N SER A 146 13.73 7.31 -23.51
CA SER A 146 14.35 6.22 -22.76
C SER A 146 13.34 5.58 -21.81
N ILE A 147 13.48 4.27 -21.55
CA ILE A 147 12.57 3.53 -20.67
C ILE A 147 12.45 4.19 -19.28
N PRO A 148 13.55 4.59 -18.60
CA PRO A 148 13.46 5.23 -17.28
C PRO A 148 12.71 6.56 -17.31
N PHE A 149 12.92 7.35 -18.38
CA PHE A 149 12.26 8.64 -18.54
C PHE A 149 10.76 8.49 -18.81
N ARG A 150 10.38 7.51 -19.65
CA ARG A 150 8.97 7.14 -19.88
C ARG A 150 8.30 6.69 -18.58
N GLN A 151 8.95 5.82 -17.81
CA GLN A 151 8.41 5.34 -16.52
C GLN A 151 8.23 6.47 -15.51
N HIS A 152 9.18 7.41 -15.46
CA HIS A 152 9.08 8.58 -14.60
C HIS A 152 7.87 9.45 -14.96
N HIS A 153 7.67 9.73 -16.24
CA HIS A 153 6.50 10.48 -16.71
C HIS A 153 5.20 9.74 -16.37
N ILE A 154 5.09 8.45 -16.70
CA ILE A 154 3.90 7.65 -16.37
C ILE A 154 3.58 7.74 -14.87
N ARG A 155 4.58 7.60 -14.00
CA ARG A 155 4.38 7.70 -12.54
C ARG A 155 3.84 9.06 -12.12
N SER A 156 4.43 10.14 -12.63
CA SER A 156 3.97 11.50 -12.33
C SER A 156 2.53 11.73 -12.79
N GLN A 157 2.15 11.22 -13.96
CA GLN A 157 0.79 11.38 -14.47
C GLN A 157 -0.21 10.50 -13.72
N LEU A 158 0.14 9.26 -13.40
CA LEU A 158 -0.67 8.39 -12.54
C LEU A 158 -0.90 9.00 -11.16
N PHE A 159 0.11 9.67 -10.58
CA PHE A 159 -0.04 10.37 -9.30
C PHE A 159 -1.15 11.40 -9.36
N GLU A 160 -1.22 12.17 -10.44
CA GLU A 160 -2.22 13.22 -10.63
C GLU A 160 -3.63 12.64 -10.87
N LEU A 161 -3.75 11.55 -11.63
CA LEU A 161 -5.03 10.85 -11.80
C LEU A 161 -5.53 10.24 -10.49
N TRP A 162 -4.65 9.59 -9.72
CA TRP A 162 -4.98 9.07 -8.39
C TRP A 162 -5.36 10.18 -7.41
N ARG A 163 -4.65 11.30 -7.43
CA ARG A 163 -4.97 12.49 -6.62
C ARG A 163 -6.38 12.97 -6.94
N PHE A 164 -6.68 13.22 -8.22
CA PHE A 164 -7.98 13.74 -8.65
C PHE A 164 -9.12 12.76 -8.33
N SER A 165 -8.95 11.49 -8.66
CA SER A 165 -9.96 10.45 -8.42
C SER A 165 -10.31 10.30 -6.94
N LEU A 166 -9.34 10.51 -6.05
CA LEU A 166 -9.54 10.41 -4.60
C LEU A 166 -10.04 11.72 -3.97
N GLN A 167 -9.73 12.85 -4.58
CA GLN A 167 -10.23 14.17 -4.22
C GLN A 167 -11.74 14.27 -4.45
N TYR A 168 -12.22 13.87 -5.62
CA TYR A 168 -13.62 14.01 -6.03
C TYR A 168 -14.39 12.70 -6.14
N GLY A 169 -13.79 11.57 -5.74
CA GLY A 169 -14.37 10.25 -6.00
C GLY A 169 -15.75 10.04 -5.40
N PHE A 170 -16.03 10.60 -4.23
CA PHE A 170 -17.35 10.49 -3.60
C PHE A 170 -18.44 11.24 -4.38
N GLU A 171 -18.10 12.40 -4.95
CA GLU A 171 -18.96 13.16 -5.86
C GLU A 171 -19.14 12.43 -7.20
N MET A 172 -18.09 11.78 -7.69
CA MET A 172 -18.08 11.09 -8.99
C MET A 172 -18.81 9.74 -8.98
N THR A 173 -18.78 8.99 -7.89
CA THR A 173 -19.39 7.65 -7.80
C THR A 173 -20.82 7.64 -7.27
N GLY A 174 -21.34 8.79 -6.84
CA GLY A 174 -22.71 8.95 -6.37
C GLY A 174 -23.06 8.14 -5.11
N PRO A 175 -24.37 8.08 -4.74
CA PRO A 175 -24.81 7.49 -3.47
C PRO A 175 -24.75 5.95 -3.42
N ALA A 176 -24.53 5.28 -4.56
CA ALA A 176 -24.40 3.83 -4.66
C ALA A 176 -23.07 3.32 -4.09
N TYR A 177 -22.02 4.15 -4.12
CA TYR A 177 -20.75 3.87 -3.48
C TYR A 177 -20.68 4.56 -2.13
N HIS A 178 -20.30 3.78 -1.12
CA HIS A 178 -20.22 4.14 0.29
C HIS A 178 -20.05 5.63 0.57
N ARG A 179 -21.14 6.29 0.98
CA ARG A 179 -21.13 7.69 1.35
C ARG A 179 -20.08 7.96 2.43
N ARG A 180 -19.57 9.20 2.44
CA ARG A 180 -18.83 9.76 3.58
C ARG A 180 -19.54 9.43 4.88
N LEU A 181 -18.78 9.18 5.94
CA LEU A 181 -19.37 8.82 7.23
C LEU A 181 -20.20 10.01 7.76
N PRO A 182 -21.46 9.77 8.18
CA PRO A 182 -22.27 10.81 8.77
C PRO A 182 -21.69 11.22 10.14
N ARG A 183 -21.87 12.49 10.51
CA ARG A 183 -21.43 12.99 11.81
C ARG A 183 -22.12 12.22 12.95
N THR A 184 -21.35 11.51 13.75
CA THR A 184 -21.82 10.86 15.00
C THR A 184 -21.59 11.80 16.18
N GLY A 185 -22.53 12.72 16.46
CA GLY A 185 -22.42 13.56 17.66
C GLY A 185 -23.60 14.50 17.90
N ARG A 186 -24.32 14.28 19.01
CA ARG A 186 -25.56 14.99 19.42
C ARG A 186 -25.31 16.29 20.24
N ARG A 187 -24.10 16.86 20.26
CA ARG A 187 -23.72 17.90 21.25
C ARG A 187 -23.21 19.26 20.74
N SER A 188 -23.30 19.54 19.44
CA SER A 188 -23.03 20.90 18.93
C SER A 188 -24.10 21.33 17.94
N GLN A 189 -25.29 21.62 18.46
CA GLN A 189 -26.15 22.68 17.93
C GLN A 189 -25.54 24.05 18.30
N HIS A 190 -24.25 24.28 18.03
CA HIS A 190 -23.75 25.64 17.98
C HIS A 190 -24.18 26.22 16.64
N ARG A 191 -25.28 26.98 16.71
CA ARG A 191 -25.84 27.83 15.67
C ARG A 191 -25.88 27.18 14.28
N ARG A 192 -26.94 26.42 14.03
CA ARG A 192 -27.63 26.64 12.75
C ARG A 192 -28.19 28.07 12.81
N MET A 193 -27.40 29.05 12.37
CA MET A 193 -27.93 30.36 12.04
C MET A 193 -28.97 30.13 10.94
N PRO A 194 -30.26 30.44 11.17
CA PRO A 194 -31.26 30.41 10.12
C PRO A 194 -30.85 31.49 9.10
N GLY A 195 -30.43 31.09 7.91
CA GLY A 195 -30.01 32.00 6.84
C GLY A 195 -28.64 31.72 6.21
N LEU A 196 -27.80 30.90 6.84
CA LEU A 196 -26.58 30.35 6.20
C LEU A 196 -26.83 28.89 5.85
N THR A 197 -27.59 28.67 4.78
CA THR A 197 -27.37 27.49 3.96
C THR A 197 -25.92 27.55 3.50
N ARG A 198 -24.99 26.88 4.20
CA ARG A 198 -23.70 26.41 3.65
C ARG A 198 -24.02 25.29 2.65
N GLY A 199 -24.90 25.59 1.69
CA GLY A 199 -25.07 24.84 0.46
C GLY A 199 -24.10 25.49 -0.50
N LEU A 200 -22.87 25.00 -0.55
CA LEU A 200 -21.81 25.63 -1.31
C LEU A 200 -21.17 24.57 -2.20
N ASN A 201 -21.54 24.63 -3.48
CA ASN A 201 -20.78 24.18 -4.63
C ASN A 201 -20.27 22.73 -4.62
N VAL A 202 -21.15 21.75 -4.39
CA VAL A 202 -20.84 20.38 -4.85
C VAL A 202 -20.71 20.46 -6.37
N PRO A 203 -19.54 20.15 -6.96
CA PRO A 203 -19.35 20.21 -8.40
C PRO A 203 -20.35 19.27 -9.07
N ASP A 204 -20.90 19.67 -10.21
CA ASP A 204 -21.73 18.76 -10.99
C ASP A 204 -20.91 17.51 -11.36
N GLN A 205 -21.48 16.34 -11.10
CA GLN A 205 -20.87 15.05 -11.38
C GLN A 205 -20.45 14.95 -12.86
N SER A 206 -21.24 15.53 -13.77
CA SER A 206 -20.94 15.53 -15.21
C SER A 206 -19.65 16.30 -15.53
N ILE A 207 -19.45 17.46 -14.89
CA ILE A 207 -18.27 18.32 -15.03
C ILE A 207 -17.02 17.62 -14.49
N LEU A 208 -17.13 16.90 -13.37
CA LEU A 208 -16.02 16.15 -12.79
C LEU A 208 -15.56 15.01 -13.71
N TRP A 209 -16.50 14.27 -14.29
CA TRP A 209 -16.18 13.21 -15.26
C TRP A 209 -15.57 13.79 -16.53
N GLN A 210 -16.14 14.87 -17.08
CA GLN A 210 -15.59 15.57 -18.24
C GLN A 210 -14.14 16.01 -17.99
N TYR A 211 -13.87 16.63 -16.84
CA TYR A 211 -12.52 17.05 -16.47
C TYR A 211 -11.58 15.86 -16.32
N PHE A 212 -12.01 14.79 -15.66
CA PHE A 212 -11.16 13.62 -15.42
C PHE A 212 -10.74 12.92 -16.72
N PHE A 213 -11.66 12.75 -17.67
CA PHE A 213 -11.32 12.19 -18.99
C PHE A 213 -10.43 13.14 -19.80
N TRP A 214 -10.67 14.46 -19.72
CA TRP A 214 -9.79 15.45 -20.34
C TRP A 214 -8.37 15.38 -19.75
N LEU A 215 -8.25 15.34 -18.42
CA LEU A 215 -6.98 15.24 -17.70
C LEU A 215 -6.16 14.02 -18.14
N ALA A 216 -6.78 12.84 -18.25
CA ALA A 216 -6.09 11.64 -18.72
C ALA A 216 -5.59 11.77 -20.18
N LYS A 217 -6.38 12.39 -21.06
CA LYS A 217 -5.97 12.63 -22.46
C LYS A 217 -4.84 13.64 -22.59
N GLU A 218 -4.90 14.75 -21.86
CA GLU A 218 -3.81 15.76 -21.82
C GLU A 218 -2.50 15.13 -21.32
N GLN A 219 -2.60 14.11 -20.48
CA GLN A 219 -1.45 13.37 -19.96
C GLN A 219 -0.94 12.27 -20.91
N ASN A 220 -1.46 12.19 -22.14
CA ASN A 220 -1.13 11.21 -23.19
C ASN A 220 -1.57 9.77 -22.92
N PHE A 221 -2.61 9.55 -22.10
CA PHE A 221 -3.24 8.24 -22.02
C PHE A 221 -4.29 8.08 -23.12
N ASP A 222 -4.18 6.99 -23.90
CA ASP A 222 -5.13 6.61 -24.94
C ASP A 222 -6.35 5.91 -24.33
N ILE A 223 -7.22 6.71 -23.72
CA ILE A 223 -8.39 6.23 -23.00
C ILE A 223 -9.62 6.10 -23.92
N SER A 224 -10.37 5.02 -23.73
CA SER A 224 -11.68 4.83 -24.36
C SER A 224 -12.75 5.53 -23.51
N VAL A 225 -13.51 6.45 -24.11
CA VAL A 225 -14.60 7.15 -23.44
C VAL A 225 -15.92 6.66 -23.99
N ALA A 226 -16.86 6.29 -23.11
CA ALA A 226 -18.18 5.83 -23.49
C ALA A 226 -18.94 6.90 -24.29
N GLU A 227 -19.77 6.46 -25.24
CA GLU A 227 -20.59 7.35 -26.08
C GLU A 227 -21.46 8.26 -25.20
N GLY A 228 -21.39 9.58 -25.44
CA GLY A 228 -22.20 10.59 -24.75
C GLY A 228 -21.46 11.50 -23.76
N PHE A 229 -20.20 11.21 -23.41
CA PHE A 229 -19.39 12.13 -22.60
C PHE A 229 -18.73 13.21 -23.47
N GLN A 230 -18.96 14.47 -23.13
CA GLN A 230 -18.16 15.56 -23.68
C GLN A 230 -16.77 15.52 -23.05
N ILE A 231 -15.74 15.59 -23.89
CA ILE A 231 -14.35 15.72 -23.46
C ILE A 231 -13.92 17.15 -23.79
N GLY A 232 -13.52 17.90 -22.78
CA GLY A 232 -13.04 19.25 -22.97
C GLY A 232 -12.63 19.90 -21.64
N PRO A 233 -11.94 21.04 -21.70
CA PRO A 233 -11.56 21.77 -20.50
C PRO A 233 -12.82 22.19 -19.75
N ALA A 234 -13.06 21.56 -18.60
CA ALA A 234 -14.16 21.91 -17.71
C ALA A 234 -13.61 22.82 -16.60
N GLN A 235 -14.30 23.93 -16.32
CA GLN A 235 -13.89 24.77 -15.22
C GLN A 235 -14.36 24.14 -13.91
N LEU A 236 -13.40 23.64 -13.13
CA LEU A 236 -13.68 23.15 -11.79
C LEU A 236 -13.98 24.31 -10.84
N PRO A 237 -14.85 24.12 -9.84
CA PRO A 237 -15.06 25.12 -8.83
C PRO A 237 -13.76 25.39 -8.05
N SER A 238 -13.50 26.67 -7.79
CA SER A 238 -12.36 27.08 -6.98
C SER A 238 -12.44 26.44 -5.60
N ILE A 239 -11.40 25.72 -5.21
CA ILE A 239 -11.28 25.13 -3.88
C ILE A 239 -10.74 26.20 -2.93
N MET A 240 -11.48 26.51 -1.87
CA MET A 240 -10.99 27.44 -0.86
C MET A 240 -10.05 26.73 0.11
N ALA A 241 -8.97 27.40 0.49
CA ALA A 241 -8.09 26.93 1.56
C ALA A 241 -8.87 26.82 2.87
N CYS A 242 -8.99 25.59 3.37
CA CYS A 242 -9.68 25.28 4.62
C CYS A 242 -9.04 24.05 5.28
N ASP A 243 -9.34 23.87 6.56
CA ASP A 243 -8.99 22.66 7.30
C ASP A 243 -10.05 22.37 8.37
N TYR A 244 -9.98 21.19 8.99
CA TYR A 244 -10.90 20.78 10.05
C TYR A 244 -10.14 20.05 11.18
N PRO A 245 -10.42 20.35 12.46
CA PRO A 245 -11.27 21.44 12.94
C PRO A 245 -10.72 22.82 12.53
N GLU A 246 -11.61 23.81 12.48
CA GLU A 246 -11.23 25.20 12.17
C GLU A 246 -10.42 25.82 13.33
N ASP A 247 -10.61 25.30 14.55
CA ASP A 247 -9.84 25.65 15.74
C ASP A 247 -8.51 24.88 15.73
N GLY A 248 -7.41 25.61 15.57
CA GLY A 248 -6.06 25.04 15.47
C GLY A 248 -5.55 24.37 16.74
N GLU A 249 -6.27 24.49 17.86
CA GLU A 249 -5.91 23.84 19.13
C GLU A 249 -6.58 22.46 19.33
N GLU A 250 -7.60 22.11 18.53
CA GLU A 250 -8.30 20.83 18.65
C GLU A 250 -7.77 19.79 17.66
N ASP A 251 -7.54 18.58 18.16
CA ASP A 251 -7.22 17.43 17.34
C ASP A 251 -8.49 16.78 16.78
N VAL A 252 -8.45 16.37 15.51
CA VAL A 252 -9.40 15.36 15.01
C VAL A 252 -9.30 14.11 15.88
N THR A 253 -10.46 13.60 16.31
CA THR A 253 -10.50 12.44 17.21
C THR A 253 -9.87 11.20 16.58
N MET A 254 -9.21 10.38 17.39
CA MET A 254 -8.46 9.18 16.94
C MET A 254 -9.23 8.25 15.99
N GLY A 255 -10.54 8.09 16.20
CA GLY A 255 -11.38 7.23 15.36
C GLY A 255 -11.65 7.79 13.96
N ARG A 256 -11.38 9.08 13.74
CA ARG A 256 -11.57 9.78 12.45
C ARG A 256 -10.27 9.95 11.67
N ARG A 257 -9.13 9.52 12.22
CA ARG A 257 -7.79 9.64 11.61
C ARG A 257 -7.46 8.52 10.61
N HIS A 258 -8.46 7.74 10.23
CA HIS A 258 -8.35 6.66 9.26
C HIS A 258 -9.73 6.35 8.67
N GLY A 259 -9.73 5.67 7.53
CA GLY A 259 -10.90 5.21 6.83
C GLY A 259 -11.52 6.25 5.90
N LYS A 260 -12.85 6.18 5.81
CA LYS A 260 -13.62 7.08 4.96
C LYS A 260 -13.69 8.47 5.58
N PRO A 261 -13.57 9.53 4.78
CA PRO A 261 -13.73 10.89 5.24
C PRO A 261 -15.16 11.12 5.73
N TYR A 262 -15.32 12.14 6.57
CA TYR A 262 -16.60 12.51 7.14
C TYR A 262 -17.24 13.64 6.34
N THR A 263 -18.57 13.75 6.42
CA THR A 263 -19.30 14.79 5.68
C THR A 263 -18.92 16.21 6.09
N ASP A 264 -18.52 16.42 7.34
CA ASP A 264 -18.16 17.74 7.89
C ASP A 264 -16.68 18.11 7.69
N SER A 265 -15.84 17.17 7.26
CA SER A 265 -14.45 17.42 6.84
C SER A 265 -14.26 17.44 5.33
N ALA A 266 -15.33 17.27 4.55
CA ALA A 266 -15.25 17.06 3.11
C ALA A 266 -14.47 18.16 2.38
N ASP A 267 -14.71 19.43 2.69
CA ASP A 267 -14.02 20.55 2.07
C ASP A 267 -12.52 20.54 2.39
N ALA A 268 -12.15 20.24 3.64
CA ALA A 268 -10.77 20.12 4.09
C ALA A 268 -10.05 18.94 3.43
N ASP A 269 -10.73 17.78 3.31
CA ASP A 269 -10.22 16.60 2.62
C ASP A 269 -9.98 16.90 1.12
N CYS A 270 -10.91 17.60 0.48
CA CYS A 270 -10.78 18.02 -0.92
C CYS A 270 -9.64 19.02 -1.11
N PHE A 271 -9.52 20.03 -0.21
CA PHE A 271 -8.44 21.01 -0.26
C PHE A 271 -7.07 20.36 -0.04
N ALA A 272 -6.93 19.45 0.92
CA ALA A 272 -5.66 18.78 1.23
C ALA A 272 -5.11 17.92 0.08
N LEU A 273 -6.00 17.49 -0.83
CA LEU A 273 -5.62 16.76 -2.04
C LEU A 273 -5.52 17.66 -3.27
N SER A 274 -5.70 18.98 -3.15
CA SER A 274 -5.43 19.90 -4.24
C SER A 274 -3.95 19.89 -4.62
N GLN A 275 -3.65 20.20 -5.88
CA GLN A 275 -2.27 20.26 -6.37
C GLN A 275 -1.43 21.24 -5.54
N ASP A 276 -1.97 22.43 -5.26
CA ASP A 276 -1.31 23.46 -4.46
C ASP A 276 -0.99 22.95 -3.05
N ALA A 277 -1.97 22.36 -2.35
CA ALA A 277 -1.78 21.86 -0.99
C ALA A 277 -0.78 20.70 -0.90
N LEU A 278 -0.67 19.86 -1.93
CA LEU A 278 0.31 18.77 -1.96
C LEU A 278 1.73 19.24 -2.31
N SER A 279 1.86 20.37 -3.00
CA SER A 279 3.15 20.95 -3.39
C SER A 279 3.89 21.61 -2.22
N GLU A 280 3.15 22.14 -1.24
CA GLU A 280 3.72 22.78 -0.06
C GLU A 280 4.05 21.75 1.03
N PRO A 281 5.12 21.91 1.84
CA PRO A 281 5.30 21.15 3.07
C PRO A 281 4.12 21.41 4.01
N TRP A 282 3.55 20.37 4.61
CA TRP A 282 2.40 20.51 5.51
C TRP A 282 2.64 21.47 6.69
N VAL A 283 3.91 21.65 7.06
CA VAL A 283 4.38 22.49 8.17
C VAL A 283 4.18 24.01 7.92
N ALA A 284 3.77 24.43 6.72
CA ALA A 284 3.69 25.85 6.37
C ALA A 284 2.47 26.62 6.91
N LYS A 285 1.46 25.97 7.49
CA LYS A 285 0.30 26.69 8.08
C LYS A 285 0.49 26.95 9.57
N GLN A 286 1.01 28.12 9.90
CA GLN A 286 1.26 28.60 11.28
C GLN A 286 0.04 28.54 12.22
N SER A 287 -1.19 28.43 11.70
CA SER A 287 -2.42 28.39 12.51
C SER A 287 -2.78 27.02 13.10
N THR A 288 -2.13 25.93 12.68
CA THR A 288 -2.43 24.55 13.14
C THR A 288 -1.19 23.84 13.66
N ALA A 289 -0.21 24.59 14.16
CA ALA A 289 1.16 24.12 14.36
C ALA A 289 1.30 22.90 15.29
N ASN A 290 0.31 22.61 16.14
CA ASN A 290 0.37 21.55 17.15
C ASN A 290 -0.87 20.64 17.17
N SER A 291 -1.62 20.54 16.06
CA SER A 291 -2.83 19.71 15.99
C SER A 291 -2.92 18.82 14.74
N VAL A 292 -3.56 17.67 14.91
CA VAL A 292 -3.87 16.72 13.83
C VAL A 292 -5.21 17.10 13.20
N THR A 293 -5.13 17.67 12.00
CA THR A 293 -6.31 18.08 11.22
C THR A 293 -6.76 17.00 10.23
N ALA A 294 -7.96 17.16 9.67
CA ALA A 294 -8.52 16.27 8.65
C ALA A 294 -7.68 16.33 7.38
N GLY A 295 -7.27 17.53 6.96
CA GLY A 295 -6.39 17.66 5.81
C GLY A 295 -5.05 16.95 6.01
N PHE A 296 -4.47 17.03 7.21
CA PHE A 296 -3.22 16.35 7.55
C PHE A 296 -3.36 14.83 7.43
N VAL A 297 -4.41 14.28 8.05
CA VAL A 297 -4.76 12.86 7.96
C VAL A 297 -4.91 12.48 6.49
N ARG A 298 -5.63 13.29 5.72
CA ARG A 298 -5.99 12.95 4.37
C ARG A 298 -4.80 12.88 3.43
N ARG A 299 -3.93 13.88 3.53
CA ARG A 299 -2.65 13.89 2.83
C ARG A 299 -1.77 12.70 3.24
N SER A 300 -1.70 12.41 4.53
CA SER A 300 -0.90 11.29 5.03
C SER A 300 -1.36 9.95 4.49
N VAL A 301 -2.68 9.70 4.44
CA VAL A 301 -3.24 8.46 3.86
C VAL A 301 -2.99 8.40 2.36
N PHE A 302 -3.09 9.52 1.64
CA PHE A 302 -2.75 9.58 0.22
C PHE A 302 -1.28 9.23 -0.03
N GLU A 303 -0.37 9.86 0.71
CA GLU A 303 1.07 9.59 0.60
C GLU A 303 1.42 8.15 1.01
N ALA A 304 0.74 7.58 2.00
CA ALA A 304 0.92 6.18 2.38
C ALA A 304 0.63 5.20 1.23
N PHE A 305 -0.39 5.49 0.42
CA PHE A 305 -0.71 4.66 -0.74
C PHE A 305 0.13 4.99 -1.97
N PHE A 306 0.47 6.26 -2.23
CA PHE A 306 0.92 6.73 -3.55
C PHE A 306 2.29 7.41 -3.56
N SER A 307 3.05 7.39 -2.47
CA SER A 307 4.42 7.94 -2.44
C SER A 307 5.31 7.33 -3.53
N TYR A 308 5.14 6.04 -3.83
CA TYR A 308 5.85 5.37 -4.93
C TYR A 308 5.59 6.01 -6.31
N LEU A 309 4.61 6.88 -6.52
CA LEU A 309 4.43 7.58 -7.79
C LEU A 309 5.17 8.93 -7.85
N LYS A 310 5.68 9.44 -6.72
CA LYS A 310 6.48 10.67 -6.68
C LYS A 310 7.90 10.44 -7.24
N ALA A 311 8.42 11.47 -7.91
CA ALA A 311 9.81 11.55 -8.36
C ALA A 311 10.78 11.26 -7.20
N GLY A 312 11.75 10.36 -7.38
CA GLY A 312 12.79 10.08 -6.36
C GLY A 312 12.40 9.10 -5.24
N SER A 313 11.22 8.47 -5.28
CA SER A 313 10.73 7.55 -4.24
C SER A 313 11.43 6.18 -4.19
N LEU A 314 12.76 6.17 -4.10
CA LEU A 314 13.54 5.08 -3.49
C LEU A 314 13.86 5.40 -2.02
N GLU A 315 13.72 6.66 -1.58
CA GLU A 315 13.86 7.07 -0.19
C GLU A 315 12.54 7.66 0.29
N TRP A 316 11.94 7.00 1.29
CA TRP A 316 10.92 7.63 2.13
C TRP A 316 11.55 8.82 2.87
N PRO A 317 10.78 9.80 3.36
CA PRO A 317 11.33 10.84 4.23
C PRO A 317 11.89 10.17 5.49
N VAL A 318 13.20 9.93 5.48
CA VAL A 318 13.97 9.59 6.66
C VAL A 318 13.83 10.79 7.59
N ALA A 319 13.29 10.56 8.79
CA ALA A 319 13.33 11.56 9.85
C ALA A 319 14.76 12.10 9.94
N ASP A 320 14.91 13.43 9.85
CA ASP A 320 16.20 14.12 9.85
C ASP A 320 17.18 13.44 10.81
N SER A 321 18.19 12.78 10.24
CA SER A 321 19.22 12.14 11.03
C SER A 321 20.01 13.23 11.75
N PRO A 322 20.20 13.17 13.07
CA PRO A 322 21.12 14.10 13.71
C PRO A 322 22.52 13.81 13.18
N SER A 323 23.17 14.81 12.62
CA SER A 323 24.56 14.72 12.18
C SER A 323 25.42 14.14 13.32
N PRO A 324 26.30 13.17 13.05
CA PRO A 324 27.25 12.71 14.05
C PRO A 324 28.16 13.89 14.38
N GLY A 325 28.18 14.26 15.67
CA GLY A 325 29.00 15.33 16.19
C GLY A 325 30.47 15.10 15.83
N ILE A 326 31.05 16.05 15.10
CA ILE A 326 32.49 16.20 15.03
C ILE A 326 32.89 16.88 16.33
N GLY A 327 33.35 16.05 17.27
CA GLY A 327 34.07 16.52 18.43
C GLY A 327 35.42 17.11 18.04
N ASN A 328 35.72 18.24 18.70
CA ASN A 328 37.03 18.76 19.03
C ASN A 328 37.77 19.53 17.93
N THR A 329 37.70 20.86 18.03
CA THR A 329 38.92 21.68 17.98
C THR A 329 38.79 22.85 18.94
N THR A 330 39.79 22.91 19.82
CA THR A 330 40.04 23.83 20.91
C THR A 330 39.95 25.31 20.49
N GLU A 331 39.13 26.07 21.19
CA GLU A 331 39.20 27.54 21.21
C GLU A 331 40.55 27.97 21.82
N MET A 332 41.37 28.64 21.02
CA MET A 332 42.27 29.67 21.53
C MET A 332 41.91 31.01 20.90
N ASN A 333 41.80 31.98 21.79
CA ASN A 333 41.37 33.35 21.62
C ASN A 333 42.35 34.24 20.83
N LEU A 334 41.79 35.36 20.33
CA LEU A 334 42.35 36.71 20.11
C LEU A 334 42.86 37.11 18.69
N PRO A 335 42.81 38.43 18.33
CA PRO A 335 42.04 38.94 17.20
C PRO A 335 42.85 39.84 16.23
N GLY A 336 42.21 40.31 15.15
CA GLY A 336 42.57 41.59 14.55
C GLY A 336 42.64 41.64 13.01
N GLU A 337 42.15 42.77 12.48
CA GLU A 337 42.52 43.42 11.21
C GLU A 337 41.89 42.93 9.88
N SER A 338 40.71 43.48 9.62
CA SER A 338 40.43 44.52 8.60
C SER A 338 41.03 44.46 7.18
N MET A 339 40.13 44.74 6.21
CA MET A 339 40.28 45.51 4.96
C MET A 339 40.52 44.76 3.61
N ILE A 340 39.50 44.92 2.76
CA ILE A 340 39.53 45.35 1.33
C ILE A 340 39.92 44.30 0.25
N GLY A 341 39.00 44.15 -0.73
CA GLY A 341 39.38 44.10 -2.15
C GLY A 341 38.80 42.95 -2.99
N GLU A 342 37.62 43.14 -3.58
CA GLU A 342 37.29 42.63 -4.93
C GLU A 342 38.02 43.48 -6.00
N PRO A 343 38.03 43.14 -7.31
CA PRO A 343 38.05 41.86 -8.06
C PRO A 343 39.21 41.95 -9.13
N PRO A 344 39.25 41.36 -10.37
CA PRO A 344 38.34 40.44 -11.07
C PRO A 344 38.98 39.27 -11.86
N ILE A 345 38.07 38.47 -12.41
CA ILE A 345 38.15 37.37 -13.40
C ILE A 345 39.07 37.66 -14.60
N PRO A 346 39.67 36.61 -15.20
CA PRO A 346 39.62 36.48 -16.65
C PRO A 346 39.06 35.14 -17.14
N VAL A 347 38.45 35.26 -18.31
CA VAL A 347 37.66 34.33 -19.11
C VAL A 347 38.55 33.56 -20.11
N LEU A 348 38.00 32.46 -20.67
CA LEU A 348 38.42 31.69 -21.87
C LEU A 348 39.58 30.68 -21.63
N SER A 349 39.62 29.47 -22.20
CA SER A 349 38.93 28.93 -23.37
C SER A 349 39.03 27.40 -23.41
N GLU A 350 38.07 26.78 -24.09
CA GLU A 350 37.99 25.39 -24.51
C GLU A 350 39.22 24.89 -25.29
N ARG A 351 39.56 23.59 -25.14
CA ARG A 351 40.00 22.74 -26.26
C ARG A 351 39.82 21.26 -25.98
N ASN A 352 38.95 20.66 -26.78
CA ASN A 352 38.81 19.22 -27.06
C ASN A 352 40.14 18.55 -27.43
N ILE A 353 40.47 17.41 -26.82
CA ILE A 353 41.11 16.26 -27.48
C ILE A 353 40.66 14.94 -26.79
N ARG A 354 40.06 14.03 -27.58
CA ARG A 354 39.94 12.56 -27.36
C ARG A 354 40.50 11.91 -28.65
N PRO A 355 40.70 10.58 -28.76
CA PRO A 355 41.10 9.53 -27.82
C PRO A 355 42.26 8.65 -28.36
N ALA A 356 42.83 7.73 -27.57
CA ALA A 356 43.38 6.46 -28.08
C ALA A 356 43.56 5.42 -26.96
N ALA A 357 43.14 4.20 -27.26
CA ALA A 357 43.19 3.00 -26.44
C ALA A 357 44.57 2.32 -26.50
N PHE A 358 44.93 1.51 -25.49
CA PHE A 358 45.32 0.09 -25.58
C PHE A 358 45.65 -0.44 -24.16
N ALA A 359 45.15 -1.65 -23.87
CA ALA A 359 45.17 -2.38 -22.58
C ALA A 359 46.42 -3.28 -22.46
N PRO A 360 46.44 -4.41 -21.70
CA PRO A 360 46.04 -4.72 -20.31
C PRO A 360 47.16 -5.48 -19.52
N THR A 361 47.08 -5.61 -18.18
CA THR A 361 47.46 -6.87 -17.48
C THR A 361 46.96 -6.93 -16.02
N ALA A 362 46.29 -8.06 -15.68
CA ALA A 362 46.25 -8.85 -14.42
C ALA A 362 46.15 -8.18 -13.03
N SER A 363 45.57 -8.74 -11.97
CA SER A 363 44.72 -9.91 -11.68
C SER A 363 44.52 -9.88 -10.15
N SER A 364 43.28 -9.98 -9.65
CA SER A 364 42.95 -10.69 -8.39
C SER A 364 41.44 -10.61 -8.12
N ALA A 365 40.75 -11.75 -8.20
CA ALA A 365 39.37 -11.96 -7.77
C ALA A 365 39.29 -12.23 -6.24
N PRO A 366 38.08 -12.16 -5.66
CA PRO A 366 37.52 -13.42 -5.16
C PRO A 366 36.03 -13.65 -5.54
N PHE A 367 35.78 -14.91 -5.91
CA PHE A 367 34.60 -15.74 -5.66
C PHE A 367 33.20 -15.10 -5.60
N VAL A 368 32.40 -15.36 -6.65
CA VAL A 368 30.93 -15.43 -6.58
C VAL A 368 30.49 -16.79 -7.10
N GLU A 369 29.68 -17.46 -6.29
CA GLU A 369 29.06 -18.76 -6.48
C GLU A 369 28.06 -18.68 -7.66
N GLN A 370 28.29 -19.49 -8.70
CA GLN A 370 27.44 -19.57 -9.88
C GLN A 370 26.21 -20.44 -9.58
N CYS A 371 25.02 -19.84 -9.53
CA CYS A 371 23.78 -20.56 -9.82
C CYS A 371 23.52 -20.49 -11.32
N GLU A 372 23.70 -21.63 -11.99
CA GLU A 372 23.39 -21.82 -13.40
C GLU A 372 21.91 -21.56 -13.68
N THR A 373 21.66 -20.61 -14.58
CA THR A 373 20.34 -20.38 -15.19
C THR A 373 20.21 -21.37 -16.37
N PRO A 374 19.15 -22.20 -16.46
CA PRO A 374 18.97 -23.01 -17.64
C PRO A 374 18.52 -22.09 -18.79
N THR A 375 19.40 -22.01 -19.78
CA THR A 375 19.16 -21.37 -21.07
C THR A 375 17.96 -22.04 -21.75
N ALA A 376 17.04 -21.22 -22.27
CA ALA A 376 15.87 -21.64 -23.02
C ALA A 376 16.23 -22.60 -24.16
N MET A 377 15.89 -23.89 -24.00
CA MET A 377 15.76 -24.80 -25.12
C MET A 377 14.37 -24.58 -25.73
N GLN A 378 14.34 -24.19 -27.00
CA GLN A 378 13.18 -24.39 -27.86
C GLN A 378 12.91 -25.89 -27.92
N SER A 379 11.77 -26.35 -27.42
CA SER A 379 11.29 -27.72 -27.63
C SER A 379 9.95 -27.67 -28.36
N GLY A 380 9.85 -28.39 -29.48
CA GLY A 380 8.60 -28.61 -30.19
C GLY A 380 7.54 -29.32 -29.34
N ASP A 381 6.37 -29.52 -29.92
CA ASP A 381 5.14 -30.10 -29.35
C ASP A 381 5.30 -31.53 -28.79
N SER A 382 6.18 -31.75 -27.81
CA SER A 382 6.28 -32.99 -27.06
C SER A 382 5.39 -32.87 -25.82
N ARG A 383 4.18 -33.44 -25.90
CA ARG A 383 3.30 -33.61 -24.75
C ARG A 383 4.00 -34.49 -23.69
N PRO A 384 3.89 -34.17 -22.39
CA PRO A 384 4.47 -34.99 -21.34
C PRO A 384 3.80 -36.37 -21.33
N SER A 385 4.54 -37.43 -21.03
CA SER A 385 3.96 -38.79 -20.87
C SER A 385 3.40 -39.01 -19.45
N PHE A 386 3.87 -38.22 -18.49
CA PHE A 386 3.43 -38.22 -17.11
C PHE A 386 3.52 -36.80 -16.54
N ILE A 387 2.66 -36.50 -15.56
CA ILE A 387 2.64 -35.23 -14.83
C ILE A 387 2.73 -35.49 -13.33
N VAL A 388 3.31 -34.56 -12.59
CA VAL A 388 3.48 -34.70 -11.13
C VAL A 388 2.56 -33.74 -10.41
N MET A 389 1.78 -34.23 -9.45
CA MET A 389 0.88 -33.42 -8.63
C MET A 389 1.07 -33.69 -7.14
N LYS A 390 1.04 -32.64 -6.33
CA LYS A 390 1.17 -32.71 -4.87
C LYS A 390 -0.16 -32.42 -4.20
N PHE A 391 -0.64 -33.33 -3.37
CA PHE A 391 -1.89 -33.19 -2.62
C PHE A 391 -1.62 -32.78 -1.19
N TYR A 392 -2.35 -31.77 -0.70
CA TYR A 392 -2.26 -31.22 0.65
C TYR A 392 -3.58 -31.42 1.38
N PHE A 393 -3.53 -32.14 2.50
CA PHE A 393 -4.66 -32.30 3.41
C PHE A 393 -4.37 -31.61 4.74
N LEU A 394 -5.26 -30.70 5.17
CA LEU A 394 -5.23 -30.02 6.47
C LEU A 394 -3.83 -29.52 6.86
N ASP A 395 -3.13 -28.87 5.92
CA ASP A 395 -1.79 -28.27 6.06
C ASP A 395 -0.65 -29.18 6.53
N GLN A 396 -0.82 -30.52 6.58
CA GLN A 396 0.18 -31.40 7.23
C GLN A 396 0.57 -32.69 6.51
N SER A 397 0.00 -33.01 5.34
CA SER A 397 0.53 -34.13 4.53
C SER A 397 0.62 -33.76 3.06
N VAL A 398 1.84 -33.87 2.51
CA VAL A 398 2.13 -33.76 1.08
C VAL A 398 2.18 -35.16 0.50
N GLU A 399 1.23 -35.48 -0.35
CA GLU A 399 1.26 -36.71 -1.13
C GLU A 399 1.59 -36.37 -2.57
N GLU A 400 2.79 -36.70 -3.02
CA GLU A 400 3.21 -36.50 -4.40
C GLU A 400 2.83 -37.74 -5.23
N ARG A 401 2.08 -37.52 -6.31
CA ARG A 401 1.64 -38.56 -7.23
C ARG A 401 2.05 -38.22 -8.66
N SER A 402 2.63 -39.20 -9.35
CA SER A 402 2.85 -39.15 -10.79
C SER A 402 1.62 -39.74 -11.49
N LEU A 403 1.03 -39.00 -12.42
CA LEU A 403 -0.16 -39.37 -13.18
C LEU A 403 0.21 -39.53 -14.64
N THR A 404 -0.30 -40.58 -15.30
CA THR A 404 -0.18 -40.71 -16.76
C THR A 404 -0.90 -39.55 -17.43
N TYR A 405 -0.23 -38.87 -18.36
CA TYR A 405 -0.85 -37.78 -19.11
C TYR A 405 -1.64 -38.36 -20.28
N LEU A 406 -2.97 -38.40 -20.11
CA LEU A 406 -3.91 -38.87 -21.13
C LEU A 406 -4.33 -37.72 -22.06
N GLU A 407 -5.19 -38.01 -23.03
CA GLU A 407 -5.72 -36.98 -23.94
C GLU A 407 -6.34 -35.79 -23.18
N PRO A 408 -6.20 -34.54 -23.65
CA PRO A 408 -6.65 -33.35 -22.93
C PRO A 408 -8.11 -33.38 -22.51
N PHE A 409 -8.99 -34.03 -23.28
CA PHE A 409 -10.40 -34.19 -22.92
C PHE A 409 -10.60 -35.02 -21.63
N VAL A 410 -9.84 -36.11 -21.47
CA VAL A 410 -9.87 -36.96 -20.27
C VAL A 410 -9.28 -36.22 -19.08
N MET A 411 -8.12 -35.60 -19.29
CA MET A 411 -7.41 -34.87 -18.24
C MET A 411 -8.19 -33.65 -17.75
N ASN A 412 -8.82 -32.88 -18.65
CA ASN A 412 -9.67 -31.74 -18.26
C ASN A 412 -10.86 -32.17 -17.40
N ARG A 413 -11.50 -33.29 -17.74
CA ARG A 413 -12.62 -33.82 -16.94
C ARG A 413 -12.18 -34.23 -15.53
N PHE A 414 -11.01 -34.84 -15.40
CA PHE A 414 -10.40 -35.14 -14.10
C PHE A 414 -10.13 -33.86 -13.30
N PHE A 415 -9.48 -32.86 -13.90
CA PHE A 415 -9.16 -31.61 -13.20
C PHE A 415 -10.39 -30.78 -12.82
N GLU A 416 -11.44 -30.79 -13.63
CA GLU A 416 -12.71 -30.15 -13.29
C GLU A 416 -13.33 -30.79 -12.04
N ARG A 417 -13.40 -32.13 -12.01
CA ARG A 417 -13.87 -32.86 -10.82
C ARG A 417 -12.99 -32.59 -9.61
N LEU A 418 -11.67 -32.63 -9.79
CA LEU A 418 -10.70 -32.32 -8.73
C LEU A 418 -10.93 -30.92 -8.17
N SER A 419 -11.17 -29.93 -9.02
CA SER A 419 -11.41 -28.53 -8.64
C SER A 419 -12.72 -28.30 -7.87
N THR A 420 -13.61 -29.29 -7.78
CA THR A 420 -14.81 -29.20 -6.92
C THR A 420 -14.46 -29.38 -5.44
N LYS A 421 -13.48 -30.24 -5.15
CA LYS A 421 -13.07 -30.64 -3.79
C LYS A 421 -11.71 -30.09 -3.37
N PHE A 422 -10.84 -29.78 -4.32
CA PHE A 422 -9.50 -29.24 -4.08
C PHE A 422 -9.34 -27.85 -4.71
N ILE A 423 -8.50 -27.02 -4.08
CA ILE A 423 -7.94 -25.79 -4.64
C ILE A 423 -6.64 -26.18 -5.34
N ILE A 424 -6.63 -26.15 -6.67
CA ILE A 424 -5.42 -26.43 -7.45
C ILE A 424 -4.63 -25.12 -7.56
N SER A 425 -3.32 -25.16 -7.35
CA SER A 425 -2.43 -23.99 -7.39
C SER A 425 -1.09 -24.34 -8.02
N ASN A 426 -0.43 -23.34 -8.60
CA ASN A 426 0.91 -23.49 -9.17
C ASN A 426 1.95 -22.83 -8.23
N PRO A 427 2.87 -23.60 -7.61
CA PRO A 427 3.89 -23.06 -6.71
C PRO A 427 4.90 -22.16 -7.43
N GLY A 428 5.19 -22.43 -8.70
CA GLY A 428 6.11 -21.62 -9.52
C GLY A 428 5.56 -20.24 -9.92
N ARG A 429 4.27 -19.98 -9.71
CA ARG A 429 3.62 -18.67 -9.94
C ARG A 429 2.92 -18.16 -8.68
N ASN A 430 3.67 -17.94 -7.61
CA ASN A 430 3.18 -17.36 -6.35
C ASN A 430 1.96 -18.08 -5.74
N ASN A 431 1.88 -19.41 -5.86
CA ASN A 431 0.73 -20.22 -5.41
C ASN A 431 -0.63 -19.79 -6.00
N ARG A 432 -0.66 -19.19 -7.20
CA ARG A 432 -1.91 -18.77 -7.85
C ARG A 432 -2.82 -19.98 -8.06
N THR A 433 -4.07 -19.86 -7.61
CA THR A 433 -5.12 -20.87 -7.84
C THR A 433 -5.43 -20.98 -9.34
N LEU A 434 -5.45 -22.21 -9.85
CA LEU A 434 -5.81 -22.56 -11.22
C LEU A 434 -7.19 -23.21 -11.23
N PRO A 435 -8.09 -22.82 -12.16
CA PRO A 435 -9.29 -23.59 -12.42
C PRO A 435 -8.93 -24.93 -13.08
N GLY A 436 -9.76 -25.96 -12.88
CA GLY A 436 -9.51 -27.30 -13.41
C GLY A 436 -9.27 -27.30 -14.92
N SER A 437 -10.04 -26.52 -15.67
CA SER A 437 -9.93 -26.39 -17.13
C SER A 437 -8.62 -25.79 -17.64
N SER A 438 -7.82 -25.14 -16.77
CA SER A 438 -6.52 -24.57 -17.14
C SER A 438 -5.33 -25.46 -16.75
N CYS A 439 -5.57 -26.61 -16.12
CA CYS A 439 -4.51 -27.47 -15.62
C CYS A 439 -3.79 -28.24 -16.74
N CYS A 440 -4.50 -28.69 -17.78
CA CYS A 440 -3.86 -29.32 -18.95
C CYS A 440 -2.97 -28.34 -19.70
N ALA A 441 -3.50 -27.15 -20.03
CA ALA A 441 -2.73 -26.09 -20.70
C ALA A 441 -1.47 -25.68 -19.90
N HIS A 442 -1.54 -25.76 -18.57
CA HIS A 442 -0.36 -25.55 -17.72
C HIS A 442 0.72 -26.60 -17.97
N TYR A 443 0.35 -27.88 -17.98
CA TYR A 443 1.30 -28.97 -18.24
C TYR A 443 1.79 -28.99 -19.69
N ASP A 444 0.95 -28.63 -20.67
CA ASP A 444 1.36 -28.47 -22.07
C ASP A 444 2.42 -27.36 -22.24
N SER A 445 2.35 -26.31 -21.41
CA SER A 445 3.30 -25.19 -21.44
C SER A 445 4.51 -25.39 -20.52
N ASN A 446 4.40 -26.27 -19.52
CA ASN A 446 5.41 -26.48 -18.47
C ASN A 446 5.41 -27.96 -18.03
N ASN A 447 5.96 -28.83 -18.89
CA ASN A 447 5.93 -30.29 -18.72
C ASN A 447 6.44 -30.83 -17.37
N PHE A 448 7.19 -30.05 -16.60
CA PHE A 448 7.86 -30.50 -15.38
C PHE A 448 7.47 -29.72 -14.10
N SER A 449 6.55 -28.75 -14.20
CA SER A 449 6.15 -27.94 -13.04
C SER A 449 5.01 -28.64 -12.28
N PRO A 450 5.21 -29.11 -11.02
CA PRO A 450 4.17 -29.83 -10.31
C PRO A 450 3.08 -28.88 -9.81
N LEU A 451 1.81 -29.24 -10.04
CA LEU A 451 0.68 -28.53 -9.44
C LEU A 451 0.41 -29.01 -8.01
N HIS A 452 -0.13 -28.11 -7.19
CA HIS A 452 -0.51 -28.36 -5.80
C HIS A 452 -2.04 -28.39 -5.67
N ALA A 453 -2.63 -29.46 -5.14
CA ALA A 453 -4.06 -29.53 -4.84
C ALA A 453 -4.29 -29.54 -3.31
N THR A 454 -4.96 -28.52 -2.78
CA THR A 454 -5.27 -28.39 -1.35
C THR A 454 -6.74 -28.64 -1.08
N TRP A 455 -7.08 -29.55 -0.16
CA TRP A 455 -8.48 -29.90 0.15
C TRP A 455 -9.30 -28.69 0.64
N ARG A 456 -10.51 -28.49 0.10
CA ARG A 456 -11.43 -27.42 0.53
C ARG A 456 -12.15 -27.82 1.82
N PHE A 457 -11.87 -27.12 2.92
CA PHE A 457 -12.67 -27.23 4.14
C PHE A 457 -14.00 -26.46 3.95
N TYR A 458 -15.13 -27.16 4.02
CA TYR A 458 -16.45 -26.52 4.00
C TYR A 458 -16.73 -25.85 5.36
N ILE A 459 -16.53 -24.54 5.46
CA ILE A 459 -17.20 -23.76 6.52
C ILE A 459 -18.58 -23.40 5.97
N LEU A 460 -19.64 -24.03 6.52
CA LEU A 460 -21.01 -23.60 6.27
C LEU A 460 -21.18 -22.15 6.75
N THR A 461 -21.11 -21.17 5.85
CA THR A 461 -21.59 -19.80 6.10
C THR A 461 -23.09 -19.77 5.83
N GLY A 462 -23.86 -20.05 6.88
CA GLY A 462 -25.30 -19.88 6.91
C GLY A 462 -25.71 -18.45 7.28
N SER A 463 -26.76 -18.02 6.61
CA SER A 463 -27.53 -16.78 6.74
C SER A 463 -28.13 -16.51 8.14
N GLU A 464 -28.39 -15.22 8.40
CA GLU A 464 -29.22 -14.57 9.44
C GLU A 464 -28.64 -14.26 10.85
N GLU A 465 -28.72 -12.96 11.19
CA GLU A 465 -28.53 -12.32 12.52
C GLU A 465 -29.71 -12.61 13.49
N PRO A 466 -29.74 -12.09 14.74
CA PRO A 466 -28.68 -11.89 15.74
C PRO A 466 -29.07 -12.53 17.08
N GLY A 467 -28.09 -12.93 17.90
CA GLY A 467 -28.39 -13.37 19.27
C GLY A 467 -27.16 -13.78 20.07
N ASN A 468 -26.87 -12.98 21.10
CA ASN A 468 -25.90 -13.27 22.16
C ASN A 468 -25.91 -14.76 22.58
N LYS A 469 -24.74 -15.41 22.47
CA LYS A 469 -24.10 -16.23 23.53
C LYS A 469 -22.87 -16.93 22.95
N SER A 470 -21.77 -16.75 23.66
CA SER A 470 -20.52 -17.52 23.65
C SER A 470 -20.64 -18.93 23.03
N ARG A 471 -19.93 -19.18 21.94
CA ARG A 471 -19.68 -20.54 21.43
C ARG A 471 -18.20 -20.77 21.16
N LYS A 472 -17.55 -21.30 22.19
CA LYS A 472 -16.41 -22.21 22.10
C LYS A 472 -16.78 -23.33 21.11
N ARG A 473 -16.28 -23.31 19.88
CA ARG A 473 -16.44 -24.42 18.93
C ARG A 473 -15.20 -25.30 18.97
N ARG A 474 -15.45 -26.55 19.37
CA ARG A 474 -14.56 -27.72 19.42
C ARG A 474 -13.85 -27.95 18.09
N ARG A 475 -12.54 -28.20 18.16
CA ARG A 475 -11.73 -28.94 17.18
C ARG A 475 -11.92 -30.43 17.44
N GLU A 476 -13.03 -31.02 17.01
CA GLU A 476 -13.23 -32.48 17.02
C GLU A 476 -14.03 -32.81 15.76
N GLY A 477 -13.31 -33.13 14.67
CA GLY A 477 -13.89 -33.40 13.33
C GLY A 477 -12.87 -33.68 12.22
N GLY A 478 -11.57 -33.47 12.45
CA GLY A 478 -10.55 -33.56 11.40
C GLY A 478 -10.16 -34.96 10.92
N SER A 479 -10.47 -36.04 11.65
CA SER A 479 -10.08 -37.40 11.24
C SER A 479 -10.98 -38.00 10.16
N ASP A 480 -12.29 -37.82 10.29
CA ASP A 480 -13.27 -38.49 9.42
C ASP A 480 -13.32 -37.81 8.04
N GLU A 481 -13.20 -36.48 8.01
CA GLU A 481 -13.09 -35.70 6.77
C GLU A 481 -11.80 -36.01 6.00
N LEU A 482 -10.70 -36.28 6.71
CA LEU A 482 -9.43 -36.68 6.08
C LEU A 482 -9.56 -38.06 5.42
N ILE A 483 -10.24 -39.00 6.07
CA ILE A 483 -10.51 -40.34 5.52
C ILE A 483 -11.40 -40.24 4.29
N GLU A 484 -12.45 -39.42 4.34
CA GLU A 484 -13.34 -39.17 3.19
C GLU A 484 -12.58 -38.55 2.02
N ALA A 485 -11.76 -37.52 2.28
CA ALA A 485 -10.97 -36.83 1.26
C ALA A 485 -9.99 -37.77 0.54
N LYS A 486 -9.31 -38.64 1.29
CA LYS A 486 -8.39 -39.64 0.74
C LYS A 486 -9.12 -40.72 -0.05
N SER A 487 -10.22 -41.25 0.49
CA SER A 487 -11.05 -42.25 -0.19
C SER A 487 -11.59 -41.73 -1.52
N TRP A 488 -12.06 -40.49 -1.55
CA TRP A 488 -12.53 -39.84 -2.77
C TRP A 488 -11.40 -39.68 -3.80
N LEU A 489 -10.22 -39.22 -3.37
CA LEU A 489 -9.06 -39.05 -4.26
C LEU A 489 -8.62 -40.37 -4.87
N GLU A 490 -8.49 -41.44 -4.07
CA GLU A 490 -8.12 -42.77 -4.54
C GLU A 490 -9.13 -43.33 -5.56
N ASN A 491 -10.43 -43.06 -5.37
CA ASN A 491 -11.44 -43.46 -6.33
C ASN A 491 -11.30 -42.73 -7.68
N GLU A 492 -11.09 -41.41 -7.67
CA GLU A 492 -10.91 -40.65 -8.92
C GLU A 492 -9.59 -41.01 -9.63
N LEU A 493 -8.51 -41.27 -8.88
CA LEU A 493 -7.25 -41.76 -9.44
C LEU A 493 -7.39 -43.17 -10.03
N GLY A 494 -8.16 -44.03 -9.35
CA GLY A 494 -8.48 -45.37 -9.84
C GLY A 494 -9.31 -45.35 -11.13
N GLU A 495 -10.25 -44.42 -11.27
CA GLU A 495 -11.01 -44.23 -12.51
C GLU A 495 -10.16 -43.62 -13.64
N LEU A 496 -9.21 -42.75 -13.32
CA LEU A 496 -8.26 -42.19 -14.29
C LEU A 496 -7.30 -43.27 -14.82
N ALA A 497 -6.85 -44.20 -13.96
CA ALA A 497 -5.95 -45.28 -14.35
C ALA A 497 -6.61 -46.39 -15.19
N LYS A 498 -7.94 -46.47 -15.22
CA LYS A 498 -8.71 -47.42 -16.05
C LYS A 498 -8.99 -46.92 -17.46
N GLN A 499 -8.78 -45.62 -17.72
CA GLN A 499 -8.91 -44.98 -19.03
C GLN A 499 -7.57 -45.04 -19.76
#